data_AF-A0AAD7H985-F1
#
_entry.id   AF-A0AAD7H985-F1
#
_cell.length_a   1.000
_cell.length_b   1.000
_cell.length_c   1.000
_cell.angle_alpha   90.00
_cell.angle_beta   90.00
_cell.angle_gamma   90.00
#
_symmetry.space_group_name_H-M   'P 1'
#
loop_
_entity.id
_entity.type
_entity.pdbx_description
1 polymer ?
#
loop_
_entity_poly.entity_id
_entity_poly.type
_entity_poly.pdbx_seq_one_letter_code
_entity_poly.pdbx_strand_id
1 'polypeptide(L)'
;STIKSPARSSSATSYLGPEFIDRPNLHILLPAQFMQGKESHLYLNTVAYKKIGGALFTANTTKEIVLSAGTLGTPMILMCSGIGNEAIWVNLGIATLLDLPSVGYNTTDQPLFGASWSVNSTETTDS
;
A
#
# COMPACT_ATOMS: atom_id res chain seq x y z
N SER A 1 -11.71 15.83 -22.53
CA SER A 1 -10.74 16.41 -21.58
C SER A 1 -11.50 17.37 -20.69
N THR A 2 -11.68 17.02 -19.41
CA THR A 2 -12.47 17.83 -18.46
C THR A 2 -11.49 18.57 -17.56
N ILE A 3 -11.03 19.74 -18.00
CA ILE A 3 -10.12 20.57 -17.21
C ILE A 3 -10.93 21.77 -16.73
N LYS A 4 -11.48 21.67 -15.50
CA LYS A 4 -12.10 22.82 -14.83
C LYS A 4 -11.03 23.69 -14.12
N SER A 5 -9.78 23.22 -14.03
CA SER A 5 -8.63 23.93 -13.43
C SER A 5 -7.27 23.27 -13.79
N PRO A 6 -6.16 24.02 -13.90
CA PRO A 6 -4.82 23.50 -14.27
C PRO A 6 -4.11 22.68 -13.16
N ALA A 7 -4.81 22.27 -12.11
CA ALA A 7 -4.24 21.50 -11.01
C ALA A 7 -4.16 20.01 -11.33
N ARG A 8 -3.12 19.33 -10.85
CA ARG A 8 -2.98 17.87 -10.94
C ARG A 8 -4.16 17.20 -10.23
N SER A 9 -4.81 16.26 -10.90
CA SER A 9 -5.82 15.39 -10.29
C SER A 9 -5.16 14.14 -9.72
N SER A 10 -5.50 13.80 -8.48
CA SER A 10 -5.00 12.61 -7.77
C SER A 10 -6.08 12.04 -6.84
N SER A 11 -5.98 10.76 -6.47
CA SER A 11 -6.90 10.15 -5.49
C SER A 11 -6.86 10.88 -4.14
N ALA A 12 -5.69 11.35 -3.70
CA ALA A 12 -5.56 12.10 -2.46
C ALA A 12 -6.33 13.43 -2.53
N THR A 13 -6.17 14.21 -3.60
CA THR A 13 -6.89 15.48 -3.77
C THR A 13 -8.40 15.29 -3.88
N SER A 14 -8.85 14.17 -4.45
CA SER A 14 -10.28 13.92 -4.67
C SER A 14 -11.00 13.27 -3.48
N TYR A 15 -10.32 12.42 -2.70
CA TYR A 15 -10.96 11.65 -1.62
C TYR A 15 -10.51 12.06 -0.21
N LEU A 16 -9.34 12.70 -0.10
CA LEU A 16 -8.75 13.18 1.15
C LEU A 16 -8.50 14.70 1.12
N GLY A 17 -9.18 15.42 0.21
CA GLY A 17 -9.07 16.86 0.09
C GLY A 17 -9.53 17.61 1.35
N PRO A 18 -9.29 18.93 1.43
CA PRO A 18 -9.60 19.75 2.61
C PRO A 18 -11.06 19.61 3.09
N GLU A 19 -12.00 19.41 2.17
CA GLU A 19 -13.42 19.21 2.48
C GLU A 19 -13.75 17.89 3.20
N PHE A 20 -12.83 16.91 3.18
CA PHE A 20 -13.07 15.55 3.69
C PHE A 20 -12.14 15.16 4.83
N ILE A 21 -10.97 15.78 4.93
CA ILE A 21 -9.92 15.36 5.86
C ILE A 21 -10.27 15.61 7.33
N ASP A 22 -11.10 16.62 7.61
CA ASP A 22 -11.51 16.99 8.96
C ASP A 22 -12.74 16.21 9.46
N ARG A 23 -13.18 15.19 8.71
CA ARG A 23 -14.30 14.34 9.14
C ARG A 23 -13.93 13.61 10.44
N PRO A 24 -14.76 13.70 11.50
CA PRO A 24 -14.42 13.18 12.82
C PRO A 24 -14.31 11.64 12.86
N ASN A 25 -14.87 10.95 11.87
CA ASN A 25 -14.83 9.50 11.71
C ASN A 25 -13.73 9.03 10.73
N LEU A 26 -12.85 9.92 10.27
CA LEU A 26 -11.72 9.60 9.41
C LEU A 26 -10.41 9.89 10.16
N HIS A 27 -9.61 8.85 10.38
CA HIS A 27 -8.30 8.98 10.99
C HIS A 27 -7.23 8.54 9.99
N ILE A 28 -6.22 9.39 9.77
CA ILE A 28 -5.11 9.10 8.86
C ILE A 28 -3.86 8.87 9.71
N LEU A 29 -3.33 7.64 9.65
CA LEU A 29 -2.16 7.22 10.39
C LEU A 29 -1.08 6.77 9.41
N LEU A 30 0.13 7.28 9.57
CA LEU A 30 1.31 6.92 8.77
C LEU A 30 2.45 6.54 9.74
N PRO A 31 3.26 5.50 9.47
CA PRO A 31 3.04 4.23 8.76
C PRO A 31 2.64 3.05 9.68
N ALA A 32 2.03 2.01 9.09
CA ALA A 32 1.59 0.79 9.78
C ALA A 32 2.40 -0.44 9.38
N GLN A 33 2.80 -1.25 10.37
CA GLN A 33 3.55 -2.48 10.16
C GLN A 33 3.08 -3.50 11.20
N PHE A 34 2.66 -4.65 10.69
CA PHE A 34 2.27 -5.88 11.39
C PHE A 34 0.76 -6.06 11.62
N MET A 35 0.26 -7.27 11.34
CA MET A 35 -1.10 -7.71 11.64
C MET A 35 -1.02 -9.00 12.45
N GLN A 36 -1.84 -9.14 13.49
CA GLN A 36 -1.88 -10.35 14.31
C GLN A 36 -3.24 -11.05 14.13
N GLY A 37 -3.20 -12.35 13.83
CA GLY A 37 -4.39 -13.21 13.78
C GLY A 37 -4.54 -14.08 15.03
N LYS A 38 -5.73 -14.69 15.19
CA LYS A 38 -6.02 -15.69 16.24
C LYS A 38 -6.37 -17.04 15.59
N GLU A 39 -5.95 -18.14 16.20
CA GLU A 39 -6.01 -19.49 15.59
C GLU A 39 -7.43 -20.08 15.50
N SER A 40 -7.71 -20.69 14.33
CA SER A 40 -8.78 -21.64 13.90
C SER A 40 -9.49 -21.19 12.62
N HIS A 41 -9.69 -19.88 12.46
CA HIS A 41 -10.05 -19.21 11.22
C HIS A 41 -9.20 -17.95 11.10
N LEU A 42 -8.67 -17.63 9.92
CA LEU A 42 -7.84 -16.44 9.71
C LEU A 42 -8.67 -15.17 9.95
N TYR A 43 -8.77 -14.76 11.21
CA TYR A 43 -9.50 -13.59 11.64
C TYR A 43 -8.48 -12.52 12.05
N LEU A 44 -8.24 -11.60 11.13
CA LEU A 44 -7.33 -10.47 11.32
C LEU A 44 -8.17 -9.29 11.80
N ASN A 45 -8.04 -8.96 13.09
CA ASN A 45 -8.77 -7.84 13.68
C ASN A 45 -7.84 -6.77 14.25
N THR A 46 -6.54 -6.95 14.13
CA THR A 46 -5.56 -6.12 14.81
C THR A 46 -4.48 -5.68 13.82
N VAL A 47 -4.22 -4.38 13.78
CA VAL A 47 -3.14 -3.77 13.01
C VAL A 47 -2.19 -3.06 13.96
N ALA A 48 -0.93 -3.44 13.94
CA ALA A 48 0.13 -2.70 14.59
C ALA A 48 0.71 -1.65 13.64
N TYR A 49 1.11 -0.52 14.22
CA TYR A 49 1.68 0.59 13.48
C TYR A 49 2.66 1.37 14.32
N LYS A 50 3.60 2.06 13.67
CA LYS A 50 4.64 2.80 14.35
C LYS A 50 5.03 4.01 13.53
N LYS A 51 4.98 5.18 14.17
CA LYS A 51 5.60 6.39 13.62
C LYS A 51 7.13 6.19 13.56
N ILE A 52 7.78 6.76 12.56
CA ILE A 52 9.25 6.74 12.46
C ILE A 52 9.84 7.26 13.79
N GLY A 53 10.71 6.46 14.42
CA GLY A 53 11.32 6.77 15.73
C GLY A 53 10.38 6.66 16.95
N GLY A 54 9.11 6.30 16.77
CA GLY A 54 8.11 6.22 17.83
C GLY A 54 7.95 4.85 18.48
N ALA A 55 7.00 4.75 19.41
CA ALA A 55 6.55 3.49 19.98
C ALA A 55 5.70 2.68 18.97
N LEU A 56 5.59 1.37 19.23
CA LEU A 56 4.65 0.51 18.53
C LEU A 56 3.26 0.71 19.14
N PHE A 57 2.27 0.94 18.27
CA PHE A 57 0.86 1.07 18.62
C PHE A 57 0.06 -0.06 17.97
N THR A 58 -1.12 -0.30 18.51
CA THR A 58 -2.03 -1.34 18.04
C THR A 58 -3.43 -0.76 17.89
N ALA A 59 -4.08 -1.02 16.77
CA ALA A 59 -5.47 -0.67 16.48
C ALA A 59 -6.28 -1.94 16.24
N ASN A 60 -7.41 -2.06 16.92
CA ASN A 60 -8.36 -3.14 16.71
C ASN A 60 -9.49 -2.67 15.78
N THR A 61 -9.88 -3.51 14.82
CA THR A 61 -11.03 -3.28 13.94
C THR A 61 -12.24 -4.08 14.43
N THR A 62 -13.42 -3.54 14.19
CA THR A 62 -14.71 -4.19 14.48
C THR A 62 -15.37 -4.78 13.24
N LYS A 63 -14.87 -4.46 12.04
CA LYS A 63 -15.51 -4.85 10.77
C LYS A 63 -14.53 -5.53 9.83
N GLU A 64 -13.62 -4.74 9.26
CA GLU A 64 -12.71 -5.20 8.21
C GLU A 64 -11.36 -4.50 8.27
N ILE A 65 -10.38 -5.10 7.61
CA ILE A 65 -9.07 -4.52 7.33
C ILE A 65 -8.88 -4.56 5.81
N VAL A 66 -8.61 -3.40 5.21
CA VAL A 66 -8.35 -3.28 3.78
C VAL A 66 -6.88 -2.93 3.57
N LEU A 67 -6.17 -3.76 2.81
CA LEU A 67 -4.77 -3.50 2.44
C LEU A 67 -4.71 -2.80 1.08
N SER A 68 -4.12 -1.61 1.06
CA SER A 68 -3.96 -0.80 -0.15
C SER A 68 -2.55 -0.20 -0.27
N ALA A 69 -1.54 -0.94 0.21
CA ALA A 69 -0.14 -0.51 0.22
C ALA A 69 0.57 -0.72 -1.15
N GLY A 70 -0.19 -0.95 -2.22
CA GLY A 70 0.31 -1.18 -3.57
C GLY A 70 0.90 -2.58 -3.80
N THR A 71 1.31 -2.84 -5.04
CA THR A 71 1.80 -4.15 -5.50
C THR A 71 3.02 -4.65 -4.73
N LEU A 72 3.84 -3.76 -4.16
CA LEU A 72 5.00 -4.13 -3.36
C LEU A 72 4.71 -4.13 -1.85
N GLY A 73 3.98 -3.14 -1.35
CA GLY A 73 3.75 -3.01 0.09
C GLY A 73 2.75 -4.03 0.64
N THR A 74 1.68 -4.32 -0.10
CA THR A 74 0.66 -5.29 0.35
C THR A 74 1.23 -6.70 0.55
N PRO A 75 1.98 -7.31 -0.40
CA PRO A 75 2.58 -8.62 -0.14
C PRO A 75 3.59 -8.56 1.00
N MET A 76 4.37 -7.49 1.16
CA MET A 76 5.29 -7.36 2.29
C MET A 76 4.56 -7.39 3.64
N ILE A 77 3.43 -6.69 3.78
CA ILE A 77 2.62 -6.70 5.01
C ILE A 77 2.08 -8.10 5.30
N LEU A 78 1.55 -8.80 4.29
CA LEU A 78 1.08 -10.17 4.43
C LEU A 78 2.20 -11.11 4.89
N MET A 79 3.37 -10.99 4.25
CA MET A 79 4.53 -11.81 4.58
C MET A 79 5.03 -11.59 6.01
N CYS A 80 5.17 -10.34 6.45
CA CYS A 80 5.53 -10.01 7.84
C CYS A 80 4.47 -10.42 8.86
N SER A 81 3.24 -10.71 8.42
CA SER A 81 2.14 -11.18 9.26
C SER A 81 1.98 -12.71 9.23
N GLY A 82 2.93 -13.43 8.63
CA GLY A 82 2.92 -14.89 8.54
C GLY A 82 2.00 -15.45 7.45
N ILE A 83 1.63 -14.66 6.43
CA ILE A 83 0.78 -15.09 5.30
C ILE A 83 1.59 -15.07 4.00
N GLY A 84 2.02 -16.23 3.53
CA GLY A 84 2.97 -16.36 2.41
C GLY A 84 3.65 -17.71 2.37
N ASN A 85 4.76 -17.85 1.63
CA ASN A 85 5.41 -19.13 1.39
C ASN A 85 6.15 -19.66 2.64
N GLU A 86 5.60 -20.70 3.28
CA GLU A 86 6.18 -21.31 4.47
C GLU A 86 7.63 -21.78 4.26
N ALA A 87 7.95 -22.33 3.08
CA ALA A 87 9.26 -22.88 2.79
C ALA A 87 10.39 -21.84 2.83
N ILE A 88 10.08 -20.56 2.60
CA ILE A 88 11.04 -19.45 2.68
C ILE A 88 11.31 -19.09 4.16
N TRP A 89 10.34 -19.31 5.04
CA TRP A 89 10.29 -18.72 6.37
C TRP A 89 10.63 -19.65 7.51
N VAL A 90 10.48 -20.97 7.32
CA VAL A 90 10.93 -21.99 8.28
C VAL A 90 12.38 -21.75 8.70
N ASN A 91 13.23 -21.31 7.76
CA ASN A 91 14.65 -20.99 8.03
C ASN A 91 14.87 -19.60 8.65
N LEU A 92 13.86 -18.72 8.66
CA LEU A 92 13.93 -17.35 9.20
C LEU A 92 13.26 -17.21 10.58
N GLY A 93 12.66 -18.29 11.11
CA GLY A 93 12.01 -18.28 12.42
C GLY A 93 10.70 -17.48 12.48
N ILE A 94 10.06 -17.23 11.33
CA ILE A 94 8.76 -16.56 11.26
C ILE A 94 7.67 -17.63 11.35
N ALA A 95 6.73 -17.45 12.29
CA ALA A 95 5.59 -18.35 12.40
C ALA A 95 4.65 -18.17 11.21
N THR A 96 4.40 -19.25 10.47
CA THR A 96 3.43 -19.27 9.38
C THR A 96 2.02 -19.32 9.96
N LEU A 97 1.26 -18.26 9.73
CA LEU A 97 -0.17 -18.18 10.05
C LEU A 97 -1.02 -18.81 8.93
N LEU A 98 -0.60 -18.63 7.68
CA LEU A 98 -1.24 -19.24 6.51
C LEU A 98 -0.22 -19.40 5.37
N ASP A 99 -0.05 -20.63 4.90
CA ASP A 99 0.80 -20.91 3.74
C ASP A 99 0.09 -20.50 2.44
N LEU A 100 0.56 -19.41 1.83
CA LEU A 100 0.09 -18.89 0.54
C LEU A 100 1.29 -18.53 -0.34
N PRO A 101 1.88 -19.52 -1.04
CA PRO A 101 3.15 -19.33 -1.73
C PRO A 101 3.10 -18.36 -2.91
N SER A 102 1.91 -17.94 -3.37
CA SER A 102 1.74 -16.94 -4.43
C SER A 102 1.93 -15.50 -3.96
N VAL A 103 1.89 -15.23 -2.65
CA VAL A 103 2.06 -13.88 -2.11
C VAL A 103 3.46 -13.36 -2.44
N GLY A 104 3.53 -12.18 -3.07
CA GLY A 104 4.79 -11.55 -3.49
C GLY A 104 5.31 -11.99 -4.87
N TYR A 105 4.64 -12.95 -5.52
CA TYR A 105 4.97 -13.39 -6.88
C TYR A 105 4.00 -12.82 -7.92
N ASN A 106 4.29 -13.08 -9.20
CA ASN A 106 3.49 -12.64 -10.35
C ASN A 106 3.36 -11.10 -10.44
N THR A 107 4.44 -10.38 -10.13
CA THR A 107 4.50 -8.94 -10.37
C THR A 107 4.70 -8.69 -11.85
N THR A 108 3.83 -7.87 -12.42
CA THR A 108 3.90 -7.43 -13.82
C THR A 108 4.07 -5.93 -13.87
N ASP A 109 5.01 -5.46 -14.67
CA ASP A 109 5.25 -4.05 -14.92
C ASP A 109 5.46 -3.81 -16.42
N GLN A 110 5.40 -2.55 -16.85
CA GLN A 110 5.62 -2.13 -18.22
C GLN A 110 7.00 -1.50 -18.35
N PRO A 111 7.97 -2.13 -19.03
CA PRO A 111 9.30 -1.55 -19.18
C PRO A 111 9.23 -0.27 -20.02
N LEU A 112 9.78 0.82 -19.51
CA LEU A 112 9.90 2.08 -20.22
C LEU A 112 11.16 2.07 -21.09
N PHE A 113 10.99 2.31 -22.39
CA PHE A 113 12.09 2.60 -23.31
C PHE A 113 11.94 4.02 -23.87
N GLY A 114 12.88 4.89 -23.53
CA GLY A 114 12.90 6.27 -24.01
C GLY A 114 13.78 6.41 -25.25
N ALA A 115 13.22 6.95 -26.33
CA ALA A 115 13.98 7.38 -27.49
C ALA A 115 13.99 8.91 -27.53
N SER A 116 15.18 9.50 -27.56
CA SER A 116 15.38 10.94 -27.57
C SER A 116 15.96 11.40 -28.91
N TRP A 117 15.44 12.51 -29.43
CA TRP A 117 15.97 13.18 -30.62
C TRP A 117 16.29 14.63 -30.30
N SER A 118 17.39 15.14 -30.86
CA SER A 118 17.72 16.57 -30.79
C SER A 118 16.96 17.33 -31.86
N VAL A 119 16.26 18.39 -31.47
CA VAL A 119 15.55 19.30 -32.39
C VAL A 119 16.20 20.69 -32.32
N ASN A 120 16.33 21.39 -33.46
CA ASN A 120 16.85 22.77 -33.51
C ASN A 120 15.74 23.83 -33.57
N SER A 121 14.48 23.40 -33.64
CA SER A 121 13.34 24.29 -33.83
C SER A 121 12.89 24.90 -32.50
N THR A 122 12.59 26.20 -32.52
CA THR A 122 11.91 26.91 -31.42
C THR A 122 10.39 26.85 -31.53
N GLU A 123 9.85 26.31 -32.62
CA GLU A 123 8.41 26.08 -32.80
C GLU A 123 8.05 24.69 -32.27
N THR A 124 7.62 24.63 -31.01
CA THR A 124 7.30 23.36 -30.32
C THR A 124 5.85 23.23 -29.89
N THR A 125 4.96 24.09 -30.37
CA THR A 125 3.52 24.01 -30.08
C THR A 125 2.72 23.93 -31.38
N ASP A 126 2.02 22.81 -31.56
CA ASP A 126 0.87 22.75 -32.46
C ASP A 126 -0.22 23.65 -31.86
N SER A 127 -0.71 24.61 -32.65
CA SER A 127 -1.71 25.61 -32.25
C SER A 127 -3.13 25.07 -32.35
#